data_AF-A0A925I0F6-F1
#
_entry.id   AF-A0A925I0F6-F1
#
_cell.length_a   1.000
_cell.length_b   1.000
_cell.length_c   1.000
_cell.angle_alpha   90.00
_cell.angle_beta   90.00
_cell.angle_gamma   90.00
#
_symmetry.space_group_name_H-M   'P 1'
#
loop_
_entity.id
_entity.type
_entity.pdbx_description
1 polymer ?
#
loop_
_entity_poly.entity_id
_entity_poly.type
_entity_poly.pdbx_seq_one_letter_code
_entity_poly.pdbx_strand_id
1 'polypeptide(L)'
;MAFPPDKVAEWEADDCVNFAIALARITGWLLHVDWLSDEPTPDSSRPVEKMTPLRVYMGSDGEDIFDVRGIKPIHDFTLKIIRPLLKEWKKPWVQQCGVATRHYDEADLAGLPLHSPPDEAKIQDATDVIRSVSGYLAAIPERPWPRLPAKAAATFTWGMCSIYAEALSDETGLQAAALLVQHFRPMYEGTKRSEKGYVHSFVLHPDGTAEDSWGRVPLQRLADRFGAAAFTVDQAEHQRVVGNLKRNTPDRWEQRYKEAVELVHRFRNVDQ
;
A
#
# COMPACT_ATOMS: atom_id res chain seq x y z
N MET A 1 -4.81 23.83 4.62
CA MET A 1 -4.33 23.66 3.23
C MET A 1 -5.48 23.02 2.47
N ALA A 2 -6.11 23.75 1.57
CA ALA A 2 -7.33 23.31 0.89
C ALA A 2 -7.26 23.67 -0.59
N PHE A 3 -7.69 22.75 -1.44
CA PHE A 3 -7.87 23.00 -2.86
C PHE A 3 -9.09 23.91 -3.11
N PRO A 4 -9.17 24.57 -4.28
CA PRO A 4 -10.35 25.31 -4.69
C PRO A 4 -11.62 24.43 -4.62
N PRO A 5 -12.72 24.88 -4.00
CA PRO A 5 -13.92 24.06 -3.82
C PRO A 5 -14.56 23.55 -5.11
N ASP A 6 -14.50 24.34 -6.18
CA ASP A 6 -14.93 23.98 -7.52
C ASP A 6 -14.12 22.82 -8.10
N LYS A 7 -12.79 22.84 -7.93
CA LYS A 7 -11.91 21.73 -8.31
C LYS A 7 -12.15 20.47 -7.49
N VAL A 8 -12.37 20.62 -6.18
CA VAL A 8 -12.75 19.47 -5.34
C VAL A 8 -14.06 18.85 -5.85
N ALA A 9 -15.10 19.66 -6.13
CA ALA A 9 -16.36 19.14 -6.65
C ALA A 9 -16.21 18.43 -8.01
N GLU A 10 -15.38 18.99 -8.90
CA GLU A 10 -15.04 18.38 -10.20
C GLU A 10 -14.38 17.01 -10.01
N TRP A 11 -13.35 16.91 -9.17
CA TRP A 11 -12.65 15.64 -8.93
C TRP A 11 -13.51 14.61 -8.20
N GLU A 12 -14.36 15.04 -7.28
CA GLU A 12 -15.32 14.16 -6.58
C GLU A 12 -16.33 13.55 -7.56
N ALA A 13 -16.74 14.28 -8.60
CA ALA A 13 -17.66 13.78 -9.62
C ALA A 13 -17.05 12.67 -10.50
N ASP A 14 -15.71 12.57 -10.53
CA ASP A 14 -14.95 11.54 -11.26
C ASP A 14 -14.32 10.50 -10.31
N ASP A 15 -14.90 10.26 -9.13
CA ASP A 15 -14.39 9.34 -8.10
C ASP A 15 -12.92 9.60 -7.70
N CYS A 16 -12.43 10.82 -7.96
CA CYS A 16 -11.06 11.28 -7.77
C CYS A 16 -9.98 10.59 -8.62
N VAL A 17 -10.36 9.88 -9.70
CA VAL A 17 -9.45 9.14 -10.59
C VAL A 17 -8.31 10.03 -11.10
N ASN A 18 -8.65 11.15 -11.73
CA ASN A 18 -7.67 12.03 -12.38
C ASN A 18 -6.75 12.72 -11.37
N PHE A 19 -7.29 13.13 -10.21
CA PHE A 19 -6.50 13.70 -9.12
C PHE A 19 -5.50 12.68 -8.55
N ALA A 20 -5.96 11.45 -8.29
CA ALA A 20 -5.11 10.41 -7.72
C ALA A 20 -3.95 10.06 -8.67
N ILE A 21 -4.21 9.94 -9.98
CA ILE A 21 -3.17 9.70 -10.99
C ILE A 21 -2.18 10.86 -11.03
N ALA A 22 -2.67 12.11 -11.10
CA ALA A 22 -1.81 13.29 -11.08
C ALA A 22 -0.88 13.29 -9.85
N LEU A 23 -1.44 13.00 -8.67
CA LEU A 23 -0.68 12.97 -7.42
C LEU A 23 0.33 11.80 -7.38
N ALA A 24 -0.04 10.63 -7.91
CA ALA A 24 0.85 9.47 -8.01
C ALA A 24 2.02 9.74 -8.97
N ARG A 25 1.79 10.43 -10.10
CA ARG A 25 2.86 10.85 -11.01
C ARG A 25 3.83 11.85 -10.37
N ILE A 26 3.32 12.74 -9.51
CA ILE A 26 4.15 13.73 -8.81
C ILE A 26 4.99 13.08 -7.70
N THR A 27 4.41 12.19 -6.92
CA THR A 27 5.00 11.72 -5.65
C THR A 27 5.56 10.29 -5.72
N GLY A 28 5.15 9.52 -6.73
CA GLY A 28 5.52 8.12 -6.89
C GLY A 28 4.88 7.16 -5.88
N TRP A 29 3.90 7.61 -5.09
CA TRP A 29 3.15 6.78 -4.12
C TRP A 29 2.09 5.91 -4.80
N LEU A 30 1.54 4.97 -4.02
CA LEU A 30 0.69 3.89 -4.52
C LEU A 30 -0.74 4.37 -4.79
N LEU A 31 -1.29 3.99 -5.94
CA LEU A 31 -2.72 4.18 -6.24
C LEU A 31 -3.54 3.08 -5.56
N HIS A 32 -4.61 3.48 -4.90
CA HIS A 32 -5.58 2.61 -4.27
C HIS A 32 -6.95 2.83 -4.91
N VAL A 33 -7.72 1.75 -5.00
CA VAL A 33 -9.15 1.79 -5.32
C VAL A 33 -9.90 1.01 -4.24
N ASP A 34 -10.88 1.65 -3.63
CA ASP A 34 -11.85 0.97 -2.78
C ASP A 34 -13.02 0.47 -3.63
N TRP A 35 -13.32 -0.82 -3.49
CA TRP A 35 -14.38 -1.50 -4.24
C TRP A 35 -15.51 -1.91 -3.32
N LEU A 36 -16.73 -1.47 -3.63
CA LEU A 36 -17.96 -1.97 -3.03
C LEU A 36 -18.22 -3.40 -3.52
N SER A 37 -18.30 -4.31 -2.55
CA SER A 37 -18.70 -5.69 -2.75
C SER A 37 -20.03 -5.98 -2.08
N ASP A 38 -20.84 -6.80 -2.74
CA ASP A 38 -22.08 -7.36 -2.20
C ASP A 38 -21.82 -8.43 -1.11
N GLU A 39 -20.55 -8.68 -0.75
CA GLU A 39 -20.13 -9.52 0.38
C GLU A 39 -19.61 -8.66 1.54
N PRO A 40 -19.95 -8.98 2.80
CA PRO A 40 -19.51 -8.22 3.98
C PRO A 40 -17.99 -8.27 4.21
N THR A 41 -17.35 -9.37 3.84
CA THR A 41 -15.90 -9.59 3.98
C THR A 41 -15.34 -10.08 2.65
N PRO A 42 -15.19 -9.18 1.66
CA PRO A 42 -14.80 -9.58 0.32
C PRO A 42 -13.37 -10.10 0.30
N ASP A 43 -13.16 -11.25 -0.34
CA ASP A 43 -11.82 -11.77 -0.59
C ASP A 43 -11.13 -10.99 -1.73
N SER A 44 -9.82 -10.84 -1.59
CA SER A 44 -8.89 -10.33 -2.60
C SER A 44 -8.97 -11.06 -3.95
N SER A 45 -9.44 -12.31 -3.98
CA SER A 45 -9.62 -13.09 -5.23
C SER A 45 -10.87 -12.71 -6.03
N ARG A 46 -11.81 -11.94 -5.46
CA ARG A 46 -13.05 -11.59 -6.16
C ARG A 46 -12.75 -10.83 -7.45
N PRO A 47 -13.38 -11.14 -8.60
CA PRO A 47 -13.19 -10.34 -9.81
C PRO A 47 -13.68 -8.89 -9.62
N VAL A 48 -12.91 -7.90 -10.07
CA VAL A 48 -13.27 -6.46 -9.92
C VAL A 48 -14.51 -6.10 -10.74
N GLU A 49 -14.77 -6.84 -11.80
CA GLU A 49 -15.94 -6.70 -12.68
C GLU A 49 -17.26 -7.03 -11.97
N LYS A 50 -17.18 -7.68 -10.80
CA LYS A 50 -18.33 -7.99 -9.93
C LYS A 50 -18.44 -7.02 -8.74
N MET A 51 -17.70 -5.92 -8.76
CA MET A 51 -17.66 -4.92 -7.72
C MET A 51 -17.89 -3.53 -8.32
N THR A 52 -18.24 -2.58 -7.48
CA THR A 52 -18.48 -1.19 -7.88
C THR A 52 -17.35 -0.33 -7.31
N PRO A 53 -16.60 0.43 -8.12
CA PRO A 53 -15.55 1.31 -7.59
C PRO A 53 -16.20 2.41 -6.75
N LEU A 54 -15.61 2.74 -5.61
CA LEU A 54 -16.11 3.80 -4.72
C LEU A 54 -15.25 5.04 -4.79
N ARG A 55 -13.93 4.86 -4.80
CA ARG A 55 -12.99 5.98 -4.77
C ARG A 55 -11.60 5.54 -5.20
N VAL A 56 -10.93 6.39 -5.96
CA VAL A 56 -9.50 6.27 -6.26
C VAL A 56 -8.73 7.31 -5.44
N TYR A 57 -7.69 6.88 -4.75
CA TYR A 57 -6.89 7.74 -3.88
C TYR A 57 -5.44 7.24 -3.82
N MET A 58 -4.59 8.00 -3.15
CA MET A 58 -3.20 7.64 -2.95
C MET A 58 -2.93 7.38 -1.46
N GLY A 59 -2.06 6.42 -1.16
CA GLY A 59 -1.68 6.05 0.20
C GLY A 59 -0.18 5.97 0.38
N SER A 60 0.27 6.19 1.62
CA SER A 60 1.61 5.84 2.06
C SER A 60 1.74 4.32 2.32
N ASP A 61 2.93 3.86 2.69
CA ASP A 61 3.17 2.51 3.20
C ASP A 61 2.80 2.32 4.69
N GLY A 62 2.15 3.34 5.28
CA GLY A 62 1.62 3.38 6.64
C GLY A 62 0.12 3.69 6.67
N GLU A 63 -0.30 4.65 7.50
CA GLU A 63 -1.71 4.97 7.72
C GLU A 63 -2.21 6.21 6.98
N ASP A 64 -1.35 6.97 6.33
CA ASP A 64 -1.75 8.23 5.72
C ASP A 64 -2.33 8.03 4.32
N ILE A 65 -3.51 8.59 4.11
CA ILE A 65 -4.21 8.71 2.84
C ILE A 65 -4.12 10.15 2.33
N PHE A 66 -3.75 10.31 1.07
CA PHE A 66 -3.64 11.57 0.37
C PHE A 66 -4.80 11.70 -0.63
N ASP A 67 -5.74 12.58 -0.31
CA ASP A 67 -6.99 12.73 -1.07
C ASP A 67 -7.28 14.22 -1.36
N VAL A 68 -8.22 14.49 -2.27
CA VAL A 68 -8.69 15.85 -2.61
C VAL A 68 -9.21 16.60 -1.38
N ARG A 69 -9.66 15.87 -0.34
CA ARG A 69 -10.12 16.46 0.94
C ARG A 69 -9.01 16.64 1.97
N GLY A 70 -7.75 16.55 1.56
CA GLY A 70 -6.58 16.67 2.43
C GLY A 70 -5.93 15.33 2.78
N ILE A 71 -4.88 15.40 3.59
CA ILE A 71 -4.19 14.23 4.16
C ILE A 71 -4.96 13.77 5.41
N LYS A 72 -5.25 12.48 5.52
CA LYS A 72 -6.00 11.90 6.65
C LYS A 72 -5.44 10.54 7.04
N PRO A 73 -5.46 10.17 8.32
CA PRO A 73 -5.30 8.79 8.73
C PRO A 73 -6.37 7.90 8.09
N ILE A 74 -6.02 6.66 7.76
CA ILE A 74 -6.87 5.69 7.06
C ILE A 74 -8.19 5.48 7.79
N HIS A 75 -8.18 5.42 9.12
CA HIS A 75 -9.39 5.31 9.94
C HIS A 75 -10.36 6.47 9.69
N ASP A 76 -9.85 7.70 9.69
CA ASP A 76 -10.66 8.90 9.45
C ASP A 76 -11.19 8.96 8.02
N PHE A 77 -10.36 8.57 7.05
CA PHE A 77 -10.75 8.45 5.65
C PHE A 77 -11.87 7.42 5.48
N THR A 78 -11.72 6.22 6.05
CA THR A 78 -12.75 5.18 6.00
C THR A 78 -14.05 5.64 6.65
N LEU A 79 -13.99 6.25 7.84
CA LEU A 79 -15.19 6.68 8.56
C LEU A 79 -15.94 7.82 7.88
N LYS A 80 -15.21 8.82 7.38
CA LYS A 80 -15.79 10.09 6.93
C LYS A 80 -16.02 10.15 5.42
N ILE A 81 -15.33 9.32 4.64
CA ILE A 81 -15.42 9.32 3.17
C ILE A 81 -16.03 8.01 2.65
N ILE A 82 -15.39 6.88 2.94
CA ILE A 82 -15.77 5.59 2.36
C ILE A 82 -17.10 5.08 2.92
N ARG A 83 -17.35 5.16 4.23
CA ARG A 83 -18.62 4.71 4.83
C ARG A 83 -19.84 5.48 4.31
N PRO A 84 -19.80 6.82 4.15
CA PRO A 84 -20.87 7.55 3.48
C PRO A 84 -21.12 7.06 2.04
N LEU A 85 -20.07 6.92 1.23
CA LEU A 85 -20.18 6.40 -0.14
C LEU A 85 -20.79 4.99 -0.14
N LEU A 86 -20.35 4.11 0.76
CA LEU A 86 -20.91 2.78 0.93
C LEU A 86 -22.43 2.83 1.17
N LYS A 87 -22.93 3.75 2.00
CA LYS A 87 -24.36 3.87 2.30
C LYS A 87 -25.16 4.40 1.11
N GLU A 88 -24.61 5.36 0.39
CA GLU A 88 -25.26 5.99 -0.76
C GLU A 88 -25.32 5.03 -1.96
N TRP A 89 -24.27 4.24 -2.16
CA TRP A 89 -24.11 3.37 -3.34
C TRP A 89 -24.59 1.93 -3.11
N LYS A 90 -24.93 1.58 -1.86
CA LYS A 90 -25.47 0.27 -1.52
C LYS A 90 -26.79 0.02 -2.27
N LYS A 91 -26.83 -1.07 -3.03
CA LYS A 91 -28.05 -1.53 -3.69
C LYS A 91 -29.14 -1.85 -2.66
N PRO A 92 -30.41 -1.44 -2.88
CA PRO A 92 -31.49 -1.64 -1.91
C PRO A 92 -31.73 -3.09 -1.46
N TRP A 93 -31.42 -4.06 -2.34
CA TRP A 93 -31.64 -5.49 -2.08
C TRP A 93 -30.45 -6.20 -1.41
N VAL A 94 -29.30 -5.54 -1.26
CA VAL A 94 -28.12 -6.12 -0.63
C VAL A 94 -28.24 -5.90 0.88
N GLN A 95 -28.35 -6.96 1.68
CA GLN A 95 -28.49 -6.81 3.13
C GLN A 95 -27.18 -6.37 3.80
N GLN A 96 -26.05 -6.94 3.37
CA GLN A 96 -24.71 -6.63 3.87
C GLN A 96 -23.76 -6.39 2.72
N CYS A 97 -22.88 -5.40 2.86
CA CYS A 97 -21.89 -5.02 1.86
C CYS A 97 -20.56 -4.74 2.55
N GLY A 98 -19.47 -4.94 1.83
CA GLY A 98 -18.11 -4.73 2.31
C GLY A 98 -17.30 -3.92 1.33
N VAL A 99 -16.10 -3.51 1.77
CA VAL A 99 -15.14 -2.77 0.94
C VAL A 99 -13.90 -3.62 0.76
N ALA A 100 -13.49 -3.83 -0.48
CA ALA A 100 -12.21 -4.40 -0.84
C ALA A 100 -11.28 -3.31 -1.36
N THR A 101 -10.21 -3.02 -0.63
CA THR A 101 -9.16 -2.10 -1.10
C THR A 101 -8.17 -2.87 -1.96
N ARG A 102 -7.86 -2.34 -3.14
CA ARG A 102 -6.82 -2.88 -4.03
C ARG A 102 -5.90 -1.77 -4.47
N HIS A 103 -4.70 -2.15 -4.86
CA HIS A 103 -3.66 -1.22 -5.29
C HIS A 103 -3.23 -1.53 -6.72
N TYR A 104 -2.88 -0.50 -7.47
CA TYR A 104 -2.63 -0.57 -8.92
C TYR A 104 -1.45 0.31 -9.30
N ASP A 105 -0.82 0.01 -10.43
CA ASP A 105 -0.12 1.04 -11.17
C ASP A 105 -1.08 1.74 -12.14
N GLU A 106 -0.61 2.78 -12.81
CA GLU A 106 -1.43 3.58 -13.71
C GLU A 106 -1.92 2.77 -14.93
N ALA A 107 -1.10 1.84 -15.43
CA ALA A 107 -1.43 1.01 -16.58
C ALA A 107 -2.53 0.00 -16.25
N ASP A 108 -2.43 -0.64 -15.09
CA ASP A 108 -3.48 -1.51 -14.55
C ASP A 108 -4.79 -0.73 -14.39
N LEU A 109 -4.72 0.47 -13.80
CA LEU A 109 -5.89 1.31 -13.48
C LEU A 109 -6.69 1.68 -14.74
N ALA A 110 -6.02 1.99 -15.84
CA ALA A 110 -6.66 2.35 -17.11
C ALA A 110 -7.54 1.23 -17.71
N GLY A 111 -7.27 -0.03 -17.35
CA GLY A 111 -8.05 -1.19 -17.80
C GLY A 111 -9.21 -1.58 -16.88
N LEU A 112 -9.42 -0.89 -15.76
CA LEU A 112 -10.43 -1.26 -14.76
C LEU A 112 -11.83 -0.71 -15.11
N PRO A 113 -12.90 -1.35 -14.61
CA PRO A 113 -14.28 -0.87 -14.78
C PRO A 113 -14.59 0.32 -13.84
N LEU A 114 -13.85 1.41 -14.00
CA LEU A 114 -14.09 2.68 -13.29
C LEU A 114 -15.33 3.39 -13.85
N HIS A 115 -16.04 4.17 -13.03
CA HIS A 115 -17.17 4.97 -13.52
C HIS A 115 -16.69 6.09 -14.47
N SER A 116 -15.59 6.75 -14.10
CA SER A 116 -14.90 7.72 -14.94
C SER A 116 -13.54 7.15 -15.36
N PRO A 117 -13.27 7.01 -16.67
CA PRO A 117 -11.94 6.60 -17.13
C PRO A 117 -10.92 7.71 -16.88
N PRO A 118 -9.62 7.36 -16.76
CA PRO A 118 -8.54 8.35 -16.76
C PRO A 118 -8.60 9.25 -18.01
N ASP A 119 -8.45 10.56 -17.81
CA ASP A 119 -8.43 11.57 -18.85
C ASP A 119 -7.17 12.43 -18.72
N GLU A 120 -6.28 12.38 -19.72
CA GLU A 120 -4.98 13.05 -19.68
C GLU A 120 -5.08 14.57 -19.53
N ALA A 121 -6.10 15.20 -20.11
CA ALA A 121 -6.29 16.64 -19.98
C ALA A 121 -6.71 17.01 -18.55
N LYS A 122 -7.60 16.21 -17.94
CA LYS A 122 -8.00 16.39 -16.54
C LYS A 122 -6.86 16.07 -15.56
N ILE A 123 -6.03 15.07 -15.87
CA ILE A 123 -4.83 14.74 -15.08
C ILE A 123 -3.84 15.90 -15.13
N GLN A 124 -3.62 16.49 -16.30
CA GLN A 124 -2.73 17.65 -16.43
C GLN A 124 -3.28 18.87 -15.68
N ASP A 125 -4.58 19.18 -15.80
CA ASP A 125 -5.21 20.24 -15.02
C ASP A 125 -5.07 20.00 -13.49
N ALA A 126 -5.35 18.78 -13.03
CA ALA A 126 -5.15 18.41 -11.63
C ALA A 126 -3.68 18.57 -11.19
N THR A 127 -2.72 18.19 -12.05
CA THR A 127 -1.29 18.36 -11.79
C THR A 127 -0.93 19.82 -11.55
N ASP A 128 -1.44 20.73 -12.38
CA ASP A 128 -1.15 22.15 -12.25
C ASP A 128 -1.77 22.75 -10.99
N VAL A 129 -3.01 22.37 -10.66
CA VAL A 129 -3.66 22.78 -9.42
C VAL A 129 -2.91 22.24 -8.19
N ILE A 130 -2.53 20.96 -8.18
CA ILE A 130 -1.78 20.34 -7.08
C ILE A 130 -0.46 21.07 -6.83
N ARG A 131 0.29 21.38 -7.89
CA ARG A 131 1.56 22.11 -7.80
C ARG A 131 1.40 23.53 -7.27
N SER A 132 0.27 24.18 -7.54
CA SER A 132 -0.04 25.52 -7.01
C SER A 132 -0.29 25.52 -5.49
N VAL A 133 -0.67 24.38 -4.90
CA VAL A 133 -0.91 24.22 -3.46
C VAL A 133 0.31 23.56 -2.79
N SER A 134 1.45 24.26 -2.81
CA SER A 134 2.74 23.74 -2.35
C SER A 134 2.72 23.17 -0.93
N GLY A 135 1.94 23.74 -0.02
CA GLY A 135 1.79 23.22 1.34
C GLY A 135 1.22 21.80 1.40
N TYR A 136 0.30 21.44 0.49
CA TYR A 136 -0.24 20.09 0.43
C TYR A 136 0.84 19.09 0.03
N LEU A 137 1.61 19.38 -1.01
CA LEU A 137 2.72 18.53 -1.45
C LEU A 137 3.83 18.41 -0.40
N ALA A 138 4.18 19.52 0.26
CA ALA A 138 5.19 19.53 1.32
C ALA A 138 4.80 18.70 2.55
N ALA A 139 3.50 18.43 2.74
CA ALA A 139 3.00 17.60 3.83
C ALA A 139 2.99 16.10 3.48
N ILE A 140 3.21 15.72 2.22
CA ILE A 140 3.32 14.32 1.81
C ILE A 140 4.77 13.87 2.04
N PRO A 141 5.01 12.80 2.82
CA PRO A 141 6.35 12.30 3.04
C PRO A 141 6.95 11.76 1.74
N GLU A 142 8.25 11.98 1.55
CA GLU A 142 8.97 11.33 0.46
C GLU A 142 9.01 9.81 0.69
N ARG A 143 8.96 9.05 -0.42
CA ARG A 143 9.16 7.60 -0.38
C ARG A 143 10.61 7.32 0.02
N PRO A 144 10.86 6.37 0.94
CA PRO A 144 12.23 5.98 1.30
C PRO A 144 13.04 5.49 0.10
N TRP A 145 12.39 4.79 -0.84
CA TRP A 145 13.01 4.34 -2.08
C TRP A 145 12.12 4.63 -3.30
N PRO A 146 12.18 5.84 -3.87
CA PRO A 146 11.29 6.25 -4.96
C PRO A 146 11.62 5.55 -6.28
N ARG A 147 12.83 5.01 -6.45
CA ARG A 147 13.28 4.33 -7.67
C ARG A 147 12.53 3.03 -7.95
N LEU A 148 12.19 2.27 -6.90
CA LEU A 148 11.35 1.08 -7.05
C LEU A 148 9.89 1.53 -7.23
N PRO A 149 9.17 1.13 -8.29
CA PRO A 149 7.77 1.51 -8.46
C PRO A 149 6.91 1.07 -7.26
N ALA A 150 6.00 1.93 -6.78
CA ALA A 150 5.22 1.65 -5.57
C ALA A 150 4.39 0.37 -5.69
N LYS A 151 3.85 0.07 -6.88
CA LYS A 151 3.10 -1.18 -7.13
C LYS A 151 3.98 -2.43 -6.97
N ALA A 152 5.23 -2.36 -7.40
CA ALA A 152 6.20 -3.45 -7.19
C ALA A 152 6.52 -3.60 -5.69
N ALA A 153 6.76 -2.51 -4.97
CA ALA A 153 6.95 -2.53 -3.52
C ALA A 153 5.74 -3.14 -2.77
N ALA A 154 4.53 -2.72 -3.12
CA ALA A 154 3.28 -3.19 -2.54
C ALA A 154 3.08 -4.71 -2.71
N THR A 155 3.51 -5.26 -3.84
CA THR A 155 3.42 -6.69 -4.16
C THR A 155 4.15 -7.56 -3.11
N PHE A 156 5.19 -7.02 -2.49
CA PHE A 156 6.00 -7.69 -1.47
C PHE A 156 5.65 -7.29 -0.03
N THR A 157 4.60 -6.52 0.21
CA THR A 157 4.27 -6.03 1.57
C THR A 157 3.45 -7.03 2.38
N TRP A 158 2.38 -7.58 1.80
CA TRP A 158 1.41 -8.41 2.53
C TRP A 158 1.57 -9.90 2.19
N GLY A 159 2.22 -10.64 3.07
CA GLY A 159 2.38 -12.10 2.94
C GLY A 159 3.48 -12.55 1.96
N MET A 160 4.12 -11.60 1.28
CA MET A 160 5.26 -11.83 0.37
C MET A 160 6.56 -11.20 0.89
N CYS A 161 6.51 -10.50 2.02
CA CYS A 161 7.66 -9.80 2.60
C CYS A 161 8.83 -10.71 2.94
N SER A 162 8.55 -11.95 3.39
CA SER A 162 9.59 -12.94 3.67
C SER A 162 10.33 -13.39 2.42
N ILE A 163 9.65 -13.46 1.26
CA ILE A 163 10.30 -13.81 -0.01
C ILE A 163 11.25 -12.69 -0.45
N TYR A 164 10.79 -11.43 -0.36
CA TYR A 164 11.64 -10.29 -0.70
C TYR A 164 12.82 -10.16 0.25
N ALA A 165 12.61 -10.30 1.55
CA ALA A 165 13.67 -10.23 2.55
C ALA A 165 14.71 -11.35 2.37
N GLU A 166 14.29 -12.58 2.04
CA GLU A 166 15.22 -13.66 1.73
C GLU A 166 16.03 -13.35 0.47
N ALA A 167 15.38 -12.93 -0.62
CA ALA A 167 16.09 -12.54 -1.85
C ALA A 167 17.10 -11.40 -1.58
N LEU A 168 16.69 -10.39 -0.82
CA LEU A 168 17.57 -9.29 -0.43
C LEU A 168 18.75 -9.76 0.43
N SER A 169 18.51 -10.68 1.36
CA SER A 169 19.54 -11.31 2.19
C SER A 169 20.56 -12.06 1.33
N ASP A 170 20.09 -12.90 0.41
CA ASP A 170 20.95 -13.70 -0.47
C ASP A 170 21.82 -12.82 -1.38
N GLU A 171 21.24 -11.75 -1.93
CA GLU A 171 21.95 -10.83 -2.83
C GLU A 171 22.94 -9.89 -2.13
N THR A 172 22.80 -9.71 -0.82
CA THR A 172 23.60 -8.73 -0.06
C THR A 172 24.50 -9.35 1.00
N GLY A 173 24.25 -10.61 1.36
CA GLY A 173 24.87 -11.29 2.50
C GLY A 173 24.41 -10.76 3.88
N LEU A 174 23.47 -9.81 3.92
CA LEU A 174 22.92 -9.27 5.17
C LEU A 174 21.82 -10.19 5.72
N GLN A 175 21.65 -10.21 7.04
CA GLN A 175 20.70 -11.13 7.67
C GLN A 175 19.26 -10.64 7.56
N ALA A 176 18.41 -11.44 6.93
CA ALA A 176 16.96 -11.29 7.03
C ALA A 176 16.44 -11.71 8.42
N ALA A 177 15.44 -10.98 8.91
CA ALA A 177 14.82 -11.21 10.20
C ALA A 177 13.32 -10.91 10.18
N ALA A 178 12.61 -11.50 11.14
CA ALA A 178 11.19 -11.31 11.34
C ALA A 178 10.93 -10.21 12.36
N LEU A 179 9.93 -9.37 12.10
CA LEU A 179 9.33 -8.45 13.08
C LEU A 179 8.24 -9.20 13.87
N LEU A 180 8.42 -9.30 15.17
CA LEU A 180 7.48 -9.92 16.10
C LEU A 180 6.88 -8.86 17.02
N VAL A 181 5.59 -8.59 16.88
CA VAL A 181 4.91 -7.58 17.71
C VAL A 181 4.50 -8.20 19.04
N GLN A 182 4.96 -7.59 20.13
CA GLN A 182 4.58 -7.94 21.49
C GLN A 182 3.34 -7.16 21.93
N HIS A 183 3.30 -5.88 21.58
CA HIS A 183 2.17 -4.99 21.86
C HIS A 183 1.87 -4.13 20.65
N PHE A 184 0.60 -4.08 20.26
CA PHE A 184 0.11 -3.15 19.25
C PHE A 184 -0.28 -1.82 19.89
N ARG A 185 -0.20 -0.76 19.10
CA ARG A 185 -0.87 0.52 19.39
C ARG A 185 -2.40 0.31 19.38
N PRO A 186 -3.15 1.21 20.05
CA PRO A 186 -4.60 1.26 19.88
C PRO A 186 -4.99 1.27 18.40
N MET A 187 -6.09 0.60 18.05
CA MET A 187 -6.64 0.42 16.70
C MET A 187 -5.99 -0.69 15.86
N TYR A 188 -4.85 -1.23 16.28
CA TYR A 188 -4.14 -2.31 15.58
C TYR A 188 -4.34 -3.69 16.22
N GLU A 189 -5.12 -3.82 17.29
CA GLU A 189 -5.24 -5.06 18.05
C GLU A 189 -5.78 -6.23 17.21
N GLY A 190 -6.62 -5.92 16.21
CA GLY A 190 -7.20 -6.87 15.25
C GLY A 190 -6.27 -7.26 14.09
N THR A 191 -5.04 -6.73 14.03
CA THR A 191 -4.08 -7.04 12.97
C THR A 191 -3.73 -8.53 12.99
N LYS A 192 -3.85 -9.18 11.83
CA LYS A 192 -3.51 -10.59 11.65
C LYS A 192 -2.03 -10.82 11.90
N ARG A 193 -1.72 -11.81 12.74
CA ARG A 193 -0.36 -12.19 13.13
C ARG A 193 -0.25 -13.68 13.41
N SER A 194 0.97 -14.21 13.44
CA SER A 194 1.18 -15.56 13.96
C SER A 194 0.97 -15.61 15.48
N GLU A 195 0.90 -16.81 16.04
CA GLU A 195 0.86 -17.02 17.50
C GLU A 195 2.03 -16.34 18.23
N LYS A 196 3.21 -16.28 17.60
CA LYS A 196 4.39 -15.59 18.12
C LYS A 196 4.42 -14.08 17.84
N GLY A 197 3.37 -13.53 17.22
CA GLY A 197 3.29 -12.11 16.89
C GLY A 197 3.98 -11.71 15.58
N TYR A 198 4.33 -12.66 14.70
CA TYR A 198 4.93 -12.36 13.39
C TYR A 198 4.00 -11.49 12.54
N VAL A 199 4.53 -10.38 12.00
CA VAL A 199 3.81 -9.48 11.08
C VAL A 199 4.57 -9.18 9.79
N HIS A 200 5.91 -9.20 9.80
CA HIS A 200 6.70 -8.78 8.65
C HIS A 200 8.11 -9.40 8.65
N SER A 201 8.78 -9.41 7.49
CA SER A 201 10.18 -9.79 7.34
C SER A 201 10.94 -8.71 6.57
N PHE A 202 12.18 -8.46 6.95
CA PHE A 202 13.04 -7.42 6.40
C PHE A 202 14.52 -7.82 6.56
N VAL A 203 15.44 -7.07 5.96
CA VAL A 203 16.89 -7.20 6.20
C VAL A 203 17.35 -6.18 7.24
N LEU A 204 18.06 -6.64 8.27
CA LEU A 204 18.62 -5.77 9.31
C LEU A 204 20.05 -5.38 8.93
N HIS A 205 20.31 -4.07 8.88
CA HIS A 205 21.63 -3.53 8.59
C HIS A 205 22.46 -3.34 9.87
N PRO A 206 23.81 -3.38 9.78
CA PRO A 206 24.69 -3.20 10.94
C PRO A 206 24.53 -1.86 11.67
N ASP A 207 24.02 -0.83 10.99
CA ASP A 207 23.76 0.50 11.57
C ASP A 207 22.38 0.61 12.26
N GLY A 208 21.65 -0.50 12.42
CA GLY A 208 20.35 -0.53 13.09
C GLY A 208 19.17 -0.10 12.23
N THR A 209 19.38 0.15 10.94
CA THR A 209 18.29 0.37 9.98
C THR A 209 17.74 -0.96 9.45
N ALA A 210 16.50 -0.94 8.99
CA ALA A 210 15.81 -2.07 8.41
C ALA A 210 15.44 -1.76 6.96
N GLU A 211 15.54 -2.76 6.08
CA GLU A 211 15.21 -2.62 4.67
C GLU A 211 14.19 -3.68 4.24
N ASP A 212 13.08 -3.22 3.69
CA ASP A 212 12.08 -4.05 3.01
C ASP A 212 11.86 -3.54 1.57
N SER A 213 10.82 -4.04 0.91
CA SER A 213 10.46 -3.62 -0.45
C SER A 213 10.07 -2.15 -0.59
N TRP A 214 9.91 -1.38 0.49
CA TRP A 214 9.66 0.07 0.42
C TRP A 214 10.93 0.90 0.58
N GLY A 215 12.04 0.28 0.99
CA GLY A 215 13.32 0.92 1.19
C GLY A 215 13.89 0.74 2.59
N ARG A 216 15.06 1.36 2.77
CA ARG A 216 15.81 1.34 4.01
C ARG A 216 15.39 2.50 4.91
N VAL A 217 14.93 2.19 6.12
CA VAL A 217 14.47 3.16 7.12
C VAL A 217 14.95 2.76 8.52
N PRO A 218 14.91 3.65 9.53
CA PRO A 218 15.12 3.23 10.91
C PRO A 218 14.17 2.10 11.30
N LEU A 219 14.65 1.08 12.03
CA LEU A 219 13.86 -0.09 12.41
C LEU A 219 12.54 0.29 13.10
N GLN A 220 12.55 1.30 13.96
CA GLN A 220 11.34 1.80 14.61
C GLN A 220 10.30 2.31 13.61
N ARG A 221 10.72 3.03 12.56
CA ARG A 221 9.80 3.53 11.51
C ARG A 221 9.16 2.38 10.73
N LEU A 222 9.92 1.31 10.45
CA LEU A 222 9.35 0.12 9.84
C LEU A 222 8.34 -0.55 10.77
N ALA A 223 8.66 -0.70 12.06
CA ALA A 223 7.76 -1.31 13.04
C ALA A 223 6.46 -0.51 13.23
N ASP A 224 6.55 0.82 13.16
CA ASP A 224 5.41 1.74 13.26
C ASP A 224 4.39 1.52 12.15
N ARG A 225 4.81 1.18 10.92
CA ARG A 225 3.89 0.85 9.81
C ARG A 225 2.97 -0.32 10.13
N PHE A 226 3.43 -1.24 10.97
CA PHE A 226 2.68 -2.40 11.41
C PHE A 226 2.00 -2.18 12.77
N GLY A 227 1.96 -0.93 13.26
CA GLY A 227 1.30 -0.56 14.51
C GLY A 227 1.98 -1.11 15.76
N ALA A 228 3.27 -1.45 15.69
CA ALA A 228 3.99 -2.00 16.84
C ALA A 228 4.28 -0.91 17.88
N ALA A 229 3.78 -1.09 19.10
CA ALA A 229 4.15 -0.30 20.28
C ALA A 229 5.36 -0.90 21.01
N ALA A 230 5.48 -2.24 20.98
CA ALA A 230 6.65 -2.98 21.43
C ALA A 230 6.86 -4.20 20.54
N PHE A 231 8.11 -4.51 20.19
CA PHE A 231 8.44 -5.59 19.28
C PHE A 231 9.82 -6.17 19.56
N THR A 232 10.05 -7.38 19.04
CA THR A 232 11.36 -8.01 18.93
C THR A 232 11.64 -8.40 17.49
N VAL A 233 12.92 -8.71 17.22
CA VAL A 233 13.39 -9.17 15.92
C VAL A 233 13.97 -10.57 16.06
N ASP A 234 13.61 -11.49 15.16
CA ASP A 234 14.01 -12.90 15.25
C ASP A 234 14.36 -13.47 13.87
N GLN A 235 15.61 -13.91 13.71
CA GLN A 235 16.11 -14.52 12.47
C GLN A 235 15.60 -15.96 12.29
N ALA A 236 15.53 -16.72 13.38
CA ALA A 236 15.08 -18.11 13.33
C ALA A 236 13.59 -18.18 12.95
N GLU A 237 12.80 -17.23 13.42
CA GLU A 237 11.39 -17.14 13.06
C GLU A 237 11.20 -16.76 11.58
N HIS A 238 12.04 -15.88 11.02
CA HIS A 238 12.06 -15.62 9.57
C HIS A 238 12.35 -16.90 8.78
N GLN A 239 13.42 -17.62 9.13
CA GLN A 239 13.79 -18.87 8.48
C GLN A 239 12.69 -19.94 8.59
N ARG A 240 11.97 -19.98 9.71
CA ARG A 240 10.80 -20.84 9.87
C ARG A 240 9.68 -20.46 8.89
N VAL A 241 9.38 -19.17 8.74
CA VAL A 241 8.38 -18.66 7.79
C VAL A 241 8.77 -19.01 6.35
N VAL A 242 10.02 -18.76 5.97
CA VAL A 242 10.57 -19.13 4.65
C VAL A 242 10.45 -20.62 4.40
N GLY A 243 10.88 -21.45 5.36
CA GLY A 243 10.76 -22.90 5.25
C GLY A 243 9.31 -23.38 5.09
N ASN A 244 8.36 -22.75 5.77
CA ASN A 244 6.94 -23.05 5.60
C ASN A 244 6.44 -22.70 4.19
N LEU A 245 6.84 -21.54 3.64
CA LEU A 245 6.43 -21.13 2.29
C LEU A 245 7.03 -22.04 1.21
N LYS A 246 8.32 -22.38 1.32
CA LYS A 246 9.00 -23.34 0.43
C LYS A 246 8.29 -24.71 0.43
N ARG A 247 7.77 -25.16 1.58
CA ARG A 247 7.05 -26.45 1.68
C ARG A 247 5.60 -26.39 1.24
N ASN A 248 4.86 -25.35 1.62
CA ASN A 248 3.41 -25.28 1.43
C ASN A 248 3.03 -24.74 0.05
N THR A 249 3.87 -23.89 -0.55
CA THR A 249 3.61 -23.23 -1.83
C THR A 249 4.91 -23.10 -2.66
N PRO A 250 5.56 -24.22 -3.02
CA PRO A 250 6.89 -24.21 -3.66
C PRO A 250 6.92 -23.42 -4.98
N ASP A 251 5.97 -23.65 -5.88
CA ASP A 251 5.95 -22.99 -7.19
C ASP A 251 5.76 -21.47 -7.05
N ARG A 252 4.84 -21.07 -6.16
CA ARG A 252 4.60 -19.64 -5.86
C ARG A 252 5.83 -19.01 -5.21
N TRP A 253 6.51 -19.74 -4.32
CA TRP A 253 7.76 -19.28 -3.71
C TRP A 253 8.82 -19.03 -4.80
N GLU A 254 9.09 -20.02 -5.65
CA GLU A 254 10.15 -19.93 -6.67
C GLU A 254 9.88 -18.78 -7.64
N GLN A 255 8.65 -18.65 -8.14
CA GLN A 255 8.28 -17.55 -9.03
C GLN A 255 8.51 -16.19 -8.36
N ARG A 256 7.96 -15.99 -7.15
CA ARG A 256 8.04 -14.69 -6.47
C ARG A 256 9.45 -14.36 -5.98
N TYR A 257 10.25 -15.37 -5.67
CA TYR A 257 11.65 -15.19 -5.33
C TYR A 257 12.47 -14.69 -6.54
N LYS A 258 12.27 -15.28 -7.73
CA LYS A 258 12.90 -14.79 -8.97
C LYS A 258 12.52 -13.34 -9.25
N GLU A 259 11.22 -13.02 -9.17
CA GLU A 259 10.74 -11.64 -9.32
C GLU A 259 11.39 -10.69 -8.29
N ALA A 260 11.54 -11.12 -7.04
CA ALA A 260 12.20 -10.31 -6.01
C ALA A 260 13.69 -10.07 -6.32
N VAL A 261 14.43 -11.10 -6.71
CA VAL A 261 15.85 -10.99 -7.11
C VAL A 261 16.00 -10.00 -8.27
N GLU A 262 15.17 -10.12 -9.30
CA GLU A 262 15.17 -9.18 -10.44
C GLU A 262 14.93 -7.73 -10.00
N LEU A 263 14.01 -7.49 -9.08
CA LEU A 263 13.77 -6.16 -8.52
C LEU A 263 14.98 -5.65 -7.72
N VAL A 264 15.58 -6.51 -6.88
CA VAL A 264 16.77 -6.15 -6.09
C VAL A 264 17.91 -5.75 -7.04
N HIS A 265 18.23 -6.57 -8.04
CA HIS A 265 19.28 -6.26 -9.02
C HIS A 265 19.01 -4.97 -9.79
N ARG A 266 17.78 -4.79 -10.28
CA ARG A 266 17.43 -3.66 -11.14
C ARG A 266 17.47 -2.33 -10.40
N PHE A 267 17.07 -2.29 -9.13
CA PHE A 267 16.85 -1.03 -8.42
C PHE A 267 17.89 -0.73 -7.33
N ARG A 268 18.68 -1.73 -6.89
CA ARG A 268 19.74 -1.55 -5.87
C ARG A 268 21.13 -1.21 -6.43
N ASN A 269 21.50 -1.73 -7.59
CA ASN A 269 22.88 -1.69 -8.12
C ASN A 269 23.34 -0.32 -8.66
N VAL A 270 22.76 0.80 -8.22
CA VAL A 270 23.10 2.14 -8.72
C VAL A 270 23.81 3.01 -7.65
N ASP A 271 23.92 2.53 -6.41
CA ASP A 271 24.61 3.26 -5.33
C ASP A 271 25.79 2.47 -4.71
N GLN A 272 26.48 1.63 -5.51
CA GLN A 272 27.87 1.22 -5.24
C GLN A 272 28.84 2.13 -6.00
#